data_AF-A0A9R1GQZ1-F1
#
_entry.id   AF-A0A9R1GQZ1-F1
#
_cell.length_a   1.000
_cell.length_b   1.000
_cell.length_c   1.000
_cell.angle_alpha   90.00
_cell.angle_beta   90.00
_cell.angle_gamma   90.00
#
_symmetry.space_group_name_H-M   'P 1'
#
loop_
_entity.id
_entity.type
_entity.pdbx_description
1 polymer ?
#
loop_
_entity_poly.entity_id
_entity_poly.type
_entity_poly.pdbx_seq_one_letter_code
_entity_poly.pdbx_strand_id
1 'polypeptide(L)'
;MASSPSFLLLVALLALVSWQAVASDPGPLQDFCVADMQSPVRVNGFVCKNPMEVNADDFFKAAALDKPRVTNKVGSNVTLINVMQIAGLNTLGISIARINYAPLGQNPPHTHPRATEILTVLEGTLYVGFVTSNLPAPARNKFFSK
;
A
#
# COMPACT_ATOMS: atom_id res chain seq x y z
N MET A 1 13.45 46.38 12.76
CA MET A 1 12.10 46.19 13.37
C MET A 1 12.13 44.85 14.09
N ALA A 2 12.00 44.83 15.42
CA ALA A 2 11.95 43.57 16.16
C ALA A 2 10.58 42.92 15.94
N SER A 3 10.57 41.65 15.54
CA SER A 3 9.34 40.86 15.42
C SER A 3 8.70 40.69 16.80
N SER A 4 7.39 40.91 16.91
CA SER A 4 6.64 40.71 18.15
C SER A 4 6.79 39.28 18.67
N PRO A 5 6.94 39.04 19.99
CA PRO A 5 7.01 37.69 20.56
C PRO A 5 5.80 36.82 20.18
N SER A 6 4.62 37.42 20.00
CA SER A 6 3.42 36.70 19.53
C SER A 6 3.56 36.18 18.09
N PHE A 7 4.27 36.92 17.23
CA PHE A 7 4.54 36.49 15.85
C PHE A 7 5.51 35.32 15.83
N LEU A 8 6.56 35.36 16.66
CA LEU A 8 7.52 34.26 16.78
C LEU A 8 6.86 32.98 17.33
N LEU A 9 5.97 33.11 18.32
CA LEU A 9 5.20 31.99 18.86
C LEU A 9 4.28 31.36 17.80
N LEU A 10 3.60 32.19 17.01
CA LEU A 10 2.74 31.71 15.92
C LEU A 10 3.52 30.95 14.86
N VAL A 11 4.68 31.48 14.43
CA VAL A 11 5.55 30.81 13.45
C VAL A 11 6.06 29.48 14.01
N ALA A 12 6.47 29.44 15.27
CA ALA A 12 6.91 28.20 15.92
C ALA A 12 5.80 27.14 15.98
N LEU A 13 4.57 27.54 16.33
CA LEU A 13 3.40 26.64 16.33
C LEU A 13 3.08 26.12 14.92
N LEU A 14 3.10 26.98 13.90
CA LEU A 14 2.88 26.56 12.51
C LEU A 14 3.96 25.59 12.02
N ALA A 15 5.22 25.82 12.40
CA ALA A 15 6.32 24.91 12.07
C ALA A 15 6.18 23.54 12.75
N LEU A 16 5.75 23.51 14.01
CA LEU A 16 5.51 22.27 14.76
C LEU A 16 4.37 21.43 14.16
N VAL A 17 3.29 22.07 13.72
CA VAL A 17 2.12 21.37 13.14
C VAL A 17 2.40 20.90 11.71
N SER A 18 3.22 21.62 10.94
CA SER A 18 3.52 21.29 9.53
C SER A 18 4.60 20.21 9.32
N TRP A 19 5.31 19.79 10.37
CA TRP A 19 6.34 18.73 10.25
C TRP A 19 5.74 17.33 10.06
N GLN A 20 4.49 17.11 10.45
CA GLN A 20 3.88 15.78 10.43
C GLN A 20 3.52 15.35 9.00
N ALA A 21 4.47 14.72 8.29
CA ALA A 21 4.21 14.04 7.03
C ALA A 21 3.78 12.60 7.31
N VAL A 22 2.50 12.28 7.07
CA VAL A 22 2.01 10.91 7.11
C VAL A 22 2.22 10.29 5.73
N ALA A 23 3.15 9.34 5.64
CA ALA A 23 3.50 8.65 4.39
C ALA A 23 2.77 7.30 4.21
N SER A 24 1.75 7.05 5.04
CA SER A 24 0.89 5.87 5.01
C SER A 24 -0.56 6.24 4.72
N ASP A 25 -1.40 5.22 4.54
CA ASP A 25 -2.85 5.43 4.46
C ASP A 25 -3.37 6.11 5.75
N PRO A 26 -4.37 7.02 5.65
CA PRO A 26 -5.03 7.60 6.81
C PRO A 26 -5.70 6.52 7.67
N GLY A 27 -5.70 6.71 9.00
CA GLY A 27 -6.42 5.82 9.90
C GLY A 27 -7.94 5.88 9.67
N PRO A 28 -8.67 4.76 9.87
CA PRO A 28 -10.13 4.75 9.76
C PRO A 28 -10.75 5.58 10.90
N LEU A 29 -11.86 6.26 10.61
CA LEU A 29 -12.60 7.08 11.59
C LEU A 29 -13.86 6.37 12.12
N GLN A 30 -14.11 5.16 11.66
CA GLN A 30 -15.23 4.29 11.98
C GLN A 30 -14.85 2.84 11.70
N ASP A 31 -15.67 1.89 12.15
CA ASP A 31 -15.38 0.45 12.03
C ASP A 31 -15.15 -0.02 10.58
N PHE A 32 -15.94 0.51 9.64
CA PHE A 32 -15.79 0.23 8.21
C PHE A 32 -16.26 1.38 7.33
N CYS A 33 -15.72 1.46 6.12
CA CYS A 33 -16.17 2.35 5.05
C CYS A 33 -15.99 1.62 3.73
N VAL A 34 -16.93 0.73 3.39
CA VAL A 34 -16.88 -0.03 2.13
C VAL A 34 -16.85 0.93 0.95
N ALA A 35 -15.89 0.78 0.04
CA ALA A 35 -15.79 1.64 -1.14
C ALA A 35 -17.05 1.55 -2.03
N ASP A 36 -17.69 2.69 -2.27
CA ASP A 36 -18.69 2.85 -3.32
C ASP A 36 -17.99 3.04 -4.66
N MET A 37 -17.95 1.97 -5.45
CA MET A 37 -17.30 1.93 -6.76
C MET A 37 -18.16 2.58 -7.87
N GLN A 38 -19.41 2.96 -7.57
CA GLN A 38 -20.34 3.59 -8.50
C GLN A 38 -20.48 5.10 -8.26
N SER A 39 -19.96 5.61 -7.14
CA SER A 39 -20.02 7.03 -6.82
C SER A 39 -19.32 7.89 -7.89
N PRO A 40 -19.94 8.97 -8.38
CA PRO A 40 -19.29 9.93 -9.26
C PRO A 40 -18.34 10.88 -8.51
N VAL A 41 -18.40 10.90 -7.18
CA VAL A 41 -17.63 11.82 -6.33
C VAL A 41 -16.20 11.31 -6.19
N ARG A 42 -15.23 12.22 -6.34
CA ARG A 42 -13.80 11.93 -6.21
C ARG A 42 -13.25 12.48 -4.90
N VAL A 43 -12.62 11.62 -4.12
CA VAL A 43 -11.94 11.94 -2.87
C VAL A 43 -10.58 11.22 -2.83
N ASN A 44 -9.76 11.49 -1.81
CA ASN A 44 -8.60 10.64 -1.55
C ASN A 44 -9.08 9.28 -1.05
N GLY A 45 -8.87 8.21 -1.82
CA GLY A 45 -9.49 6.91 -1.59
C GLY A 45 -10.85 6.79 -2.30
N PHE A 46 -11.86 6.28 -1.59
CA PHE A 46 -13.21 6.09 -2.13
C PHE A 46 -14.26 6.61 -1.17
N VAL A 47 -15.38 7.09 -1.71
CA VAL A 47 -16.58 7.40 -0.93
C VAL A 47 -17.12 6.10 -0.32
N CYS A 48 -17.68 6.18 0.89
CA CYS A 48 -18.27 5.02 1.56
C CYS A 48 -19.67 4.72 1.00
N LYS A 49 -19.96 3.44 0.78
CA LYS A 49 -21.33 2.92 0.64
C LYS A 49 -22.15 3.21 1.90
N ASN A 50 -23.47 3.34 1.75
CA ASN A 50 -24.40 3.44 2.87
C ASN A 50 -24.19 2.27 3.85
N PRO A 51 -23.87 2.51 5.14
CA PRO A 51 -23.62 1.44 6.11
C PRO A 51 -24.79 0.45 6.27
N MET A 52 -26.01 0.88 6.00
CA MET A 52 -27.22 0.03 6.06
C MET A 52 -27.33 -0.96 4.90
N GLU A 53 -26.55 -0.77 3.84
CA GLU A 53 -26.52 -1.64 2.64
C GLU A 53 -25.28 -2.55 2.61
N VAL A 54 -24.38 -2.39 3.59
CA VAL A 54 -23.16 -3.19 3.72
C VAL A 54 -23.51 -4.60 4.19
N ASN A 55 -22.85 -5.59 3.60
CA ASN A 55 -22.99 -6.99 3.97
C ASN A 55 -21.66 -7.74 3.94
N ALA A 56 -21.67 -9.02 4.31
CA ALA A 56 -20.45 -9.84 4.42
C ALA A 56 -19.69 -10.00 3.08
N ASP A 57 -20.39 -9.97 1.96
CA ASP A 57 -19.77 -10.11 0.63
C ASP A 57 -18.91 -8.89 0.27
N ASP A 58 -19.17 -7.72 0.89
CA ASP A 58 -18.33 -6.52 0.70
C ASP A 58 -16.90 -6.72 1.27
N PHE A 59 -16.71 -7.68 2.18
CA PHE A 59 -15.43 -8.00 2.83
C PHE A 59 -14.83 -9.34 2.36
N PHE A 60 -15.51 -10.05 1.47
CA PHE A 60 -15.10 -11.39 1.06
C PHE A 60 -14.86 -11.48 -0.44
N LYS A 61 -13.80 -12.21 -0.81
CA LYS A 61 -13.59 -12.62 -2.20
C LYS A 61 -13.09 -14.05 -2.24
N ALA A 62 -13.85 -14.91 -2.91
CA ALA A 62 -13.43 -16.26 -3.29
C ALA A 62 -12.36 -16.20 -4.41
N ALA A 63 -11.17 -15.69 -4.08
CA ALA A 63 -10.12 -15.39 -5.06
C ALA A 63 -9.34 -16.63 -5.55
N ALA A 64 -9.65 -17.83 -5.03
CA ALA A 64 -8.88 -19.05 -5.26
C ALA A 64 -7.39 -18.87 -4.94
N LEU A 65 -7.15 -18.24 -3.76
CA LEU A 65 -5.89 -18.09 -3.03
C LEU A 65 -5.01 -19.33 -3.05
N ASP A 66 -5.62 -20.50 -3.04
CA ASP A 66 -5.02 -21.82 -2.91
C ASP A 66 -4.50 -22.39 -4.24
N LYS A 67 -5.01 -21.95 -5.38
CA LYS A 67 -4.75 -22.60 -6.67
C LYS A 67 -3.50 -22.02 -7.37
N PRO A 68 -2.68 -22.84 -8.05
CA PRO A 68 -1.62 -22.34 -8.91
C PRO A 68 -2.18 -21.55 -10.09
N ARG A 69 -1.45 -20.54 -10.57
CA ARG A 69 -1.81 -19.76 -11.75
C ARG A 69 -0.80 -19.93 -12.88
N VAL A 70 -1.27 -19.74 -14.11
CA VAL A 70 -0.42 -19.72 -15.30
C VAL A 70 0.47 -18.47 -15.27
N THR A 71 1.77 -18.69 -15.41
CA THR A 71 2.76 -17.62 -15.39
C THR A 71 2.89 -16.93 -16.75
N ASN A 72 3.32 -15.67 -16.72
CA ASN A 72 3.61 -14.89 -17.91
C ASN A 72 5.00 -15.24 -18.51
N LYS A 73 5.45 -14.47 -19.51
CA LYS A 73 6.73 -14.65 -20.21
C LYS A 73 7.97 -14.56 -19.32
N VAL A 74 7.87 -13.89 -18.16
CA VAL A 74 8.97 -13.81 -17.18
C VAL A 74 8.81 -14.86 -16.07
N GLY A 75 7.90 -15.81 -16.23
CA GLY A 75 7.73 -16.92 -15.30
C GLY A 75 7.08 -16.55 -13.97
N SER A 76 6.32 -15.45 -13.89
CA SER A 76 5.55 -15.10 -12.69
C SER A 76 4.07 -14.79 -12.99
N ASN A 77 3.23 -14.86 -11.96
CA ASN A 77 1.86 -14.37 -11.98
C ASN A 77 1.55 -13.67 -10.66
N VAL A 78 1.11 -12.42 -10.71
CA VAL A 78 0.75 -11.64 -9.52
C VAL A 78 -0.78 -11.51 -9.46
N THR A 79 -1.38 -12.09 -8.41
CA THR A 79 -2.80 -11.93 -8.09
C THR A 79 -2.96 -10.90 -6.99
N LEU A 80 -3.44 -9.71 -7.34
CA LEU A 80 -3.65 -8.62 -6.39
C LEU A 80 -5.02 -8.75 -5.70
N ILE A 81 -5.04 -8.45 -4.41
CA ILE A 81 -6.24 -8.33 -3.57
C ILE A 81 -6.12 -7.00 -2.80
N ASN A 82 -6.63 -5.96 -3.43
CA ASN A 82 -6.69 -4.60 -2.88
C ASN A 82 -8.15 -4.14 -2.83
N VAL A 83 -8.38 -2.87 -2.50
CA VAL A 83 -9.72 -2.26 -2.43
C VAL A 83 -10.55 -2.45 -3.71
N MET A 84 -9.94 -2.54 -4.89
CA MET A 84 -10.66 -2.80 -6.15
C MET A 84 -11.21 -4.23 -6.24
N GLN A 85 -10.69 -5.14 -5.42
CA GLN A 85 -11.08 -6.55 -5.41
C GLN A 85 -11.96 -6.88 -4.18
N ILE A 86 -11.72 -6.21 -3.05
CA ILE A 86 -12.51 -6.29 -1.82
C ILE A 86 -12.80 -4.86 -1.36
N ALA A 87 -14.01 -4.37 -1.61
CA ALA A 87 -14.38 -2.98 -1.35
C ALA A 87 -14.31 -2.61 0.15
N GLY A 88 -14.50 -3.59 1.04
CA GLY A 88 -14.36 -3.44 2.49
C GLY A 88 -12.95 -3.11 2.97
N LEU A 89 -11.91 -3.22 2.12
CA LEU A 89 -10.55 -2.80 2.50
C LEU A 89 -10.33 -1.29 2.50
N ASN A 90 -11.29 -0.52 1.97
CA ASN A 90 -11.19 0.94 1.98
C ASN A 90 -11.05 1.48 3.42
N THR A 91 -10.12 2.42 3.61
CA THR A 91 -9.67 3.00 4.91
C THR A 91 -8.91 2.09 5.87
N LEU A 92 -8.75 0.80 5.57
CA LEU A 92 -8.12 -0.16 6.50
C LEU A 92 -6.60 -0.27 6.38
N GLY A 93 -5.98 0.37 5.37
CA GLY A 93 -4.52 0.43 5.23
C GLY A 93 -3.84 -0.89 4.91
N ILE A 94 -4.57 -1.90 4.41
CA ILE A 94 -4.02 -3.22 4.08
C ILE A 94 -4.42 -3.66 2.66
N SER A 95 -3.54 -4.45 2.05
CA SER A 95 -3.80 -5.20 0.81
C SER A 95 -2.89 -6.44 0.80
N ILE A 96 -3.18 -7.41 -0.06
CA ILE A 96 -2.37 -8.62 -0.21
C ILE A 96 -2.18 -8.96 -1.68
N ALA A 97 -1.05 -9.58 -2.00
CA ALA A 97 -0.81 -10.20 -3.30
C ALA A 97 -0.38 -11.67 -3.11
N ARG A 98 -0.88 -12.56 -3.97
CA ARG A 98 -0.29 -13.89 -4.15
C ARG A 98 0.54 -13.88 -5.41
N ILE A 99 1.78 -14.33 -5.31
CA ILE A 99 2.68 -14.43 -6.46
C ILE A 99 3.02 -15.90 -6.70
N ASN A 100 2.75 -16.39 -7.90
CA ASN A 100 3.19 -17.71 -8.35
C ASN A 100 4.41 -17.54 -9.25
N TYR A 101 5.46 -18.32 -8.99
CA TYR A 101 6.68 -18.37 -9.78
C TYR A 101 6.82 -19.74 -10.42
N ALA A 102 7.09 -19.77 -11.72
CA ALA A 102 7.63 -20.95 -12.40
C ALA A 102 9.11 -21.12 -12.01
N PRO A 103 9.71 -22.31 -12.23
CA PRO A 103 11.16 -22.48 -12.05
C PRO A 103 11.94 -21.42 -12.82
N LEU A 104 12.88 -20.75 -12.14
CA LEU A 104 13.69 -19.63 -12.66
C LEU A 104 12.88 -18.38 -13.08
N GLY A 105 11.59 -18.32 -12.74
CA GLY A 105 10.75 -17.16 -12.97
C GLY A 105 11.11 -15.98 -12.07
N GLN A 106 10.78 -14.77 -12.52
CA GLN A 106 11.07 -13.53 -11.80
C GLN A 106 9.85 -12.61 -11.72
N ASN A 107 9.79 -11.84 -10.63
CA ASN A 107 9.01 -10.62 -10.57
C ASN A 107 10.02 -9.49 -10.80
N PRO A 108 10.00 -8.82 -11.96
CA PRO A 108 11.04 -7.86 -12.33
C PRO A 108 11.24 -6.75 -11.28
N PRO A 109 12.40 -6.06 -11.27
CA PRO A 109 12.62 -4.92 -10.39
C PRO A 109 11.48 -3.89 -10.50
N HIS A 110 10.85 -3.57 -9.37
CA HIS A 110 9.71 -2.66 -9.28
C HIS A 110 9.70 -1.94 -7.92
N THR A 111 8.74 -1.03 -7.73
CA THR A 111 8.58 -0.28 -6.47
C THR A 111 7.11 -0.20 -6.07
N HIS A 112 6.89 -0.04 -4.76
CA HIS A 112 5.59 0.32 -4.19
C HIS A 112 5.69 1.76 -3.67
N PRO A 113 5.17 2.77 -4.40
CA PRO A 113 5.42 4.17 -4.07
C PRO A 113 4.76 4.65 -2.77
N ARG A 114 3.86 3.87 -2.18
CA ARG A 114 3.05 4.25 -1.02
C ARG A 114 2.88 3.13 0.02
N ALA A 115 3.65 2.05 -0.08
CA ALA A 115 3.52 0.93 0.84
C ALA A 115 4.84 0.19 1.02
N THR A 116 5.05 -0.33 2.23
CA THR A 116 6.04 -1.38 2.49
C THR A 116 5.40 -2.75 2.22
N GLU A 117 6.21 -3.73 1.85
CA GLU A 117 5.78 -5.11 1.59
C GLU A 117 6.41 -6.07 2.59
N ILE A 118 5.63 -7.04 3.08
CA ILE A 118 6.12 -8.22 3.79
C ILE A 118 5.78 -9.46 2.96
N LEU A 119 6.80 -10.27 2.65
CA LEU A 119 6.65 -11.50 1.88
C LEU A 119 6.74 -12.72 2.79
N THR A 120 5.86 -13.70 2.55
CA THR A 120 5.95 -15.03 3.14
C THR A 120 6.00 -16.06 2.01
N VAL A 121 7.07 -16.86 1.96
CA VAL A 121 7.19 -17.96 1.00
C VAL A 121 6.37 -19.14 1.52
N LEU A 122 5.32 -19.51 0.78
CA LEU A 122 4.45 -20.63 1.14
C LEU A 122 4.98 -21.98 0.63
N GLU A 123 5.66 -21.98 -0.52
CA GLU A 123 6.20 -23.18 -1.16
C GLU A 123 7.44 -22.82 -2.01
N GLY A 124 8.43 -23.71 -2.03
CA GLY A 124 9.65 -23.56 -2.82
C GLY A 124 10.73 -22.71 -2.16
N THR A 125 11.56 -22.07 -2.98
CA THR A 125 12.64 -21.18 -2.54
C THR A 125 12.70 -19.98 -3.47
N LEU A 126 12.80 -18.78 -2.90
CA LEU A 126 12.79 -17.53 -3.65
C LEU A 126 14.00 -16.70 -3.24
N TYR A 127 14.78 -16.26 -4.22
CA TYR A 127 15.81 -15.25 -4.02
C TYR A 127 15.17 -13.87 -4.02
N VAL A 128 15.26 -13.16 -2.91
CA VAL A 128 14.59 -11.86 -2.72
C VAL A 128 15.61 -10.80 -2.39
N GLY A 129 15.40 -9.59 -2.91
CA GLY A 129 16.22 -8.46 -2.52
C GLY A 129 15.60 -7.10 -2.84
N PHE A 130 16.18 -6.05 -2.27
CA PHE A 130 15.80 -4.67 -2.48
C PHE A 130 17.04 -3.79 -2.65
N VAL A 131 16.86 -2.63 -3.29
CA VAL A 131 17.93 -1.67 -3.56
C VAL A 131 17.65 -0.37 -2.81
N THR A 132 18.64 0.16 -2.10
CA THR A 132 18.51 1.48 -1.46
C THR A 132 18.60 2.60 -2.49
N SER A 133 17.90 3.71 -2.23
CA SER A 133 18.01 4.95 -3.01
C SER A 133 18.81 6.02 -2.27
N ASN A 134 19.43 6.94 -3.02
CA ASN A 134 19.88 8.27 -2.56
C ASN A 134 20.90 8.28 -1.42
N LEU A 135 21.91 7.41 -1.47
CA LEU A 135 23.03 7.49 -0.52
C LEU A 135 23.93 8.70 -0.85
N PRO A 136 24.44 9.45 0.14
CA PRO A 136 25.37 10.56 -0.11
C PRO A 136 26.64 10.07 -0.79
N ALA A 137 27.20 10.88 -1.70
CA ALA A 137 28.50 10.57 -2.30
C ALA A 137 29.56 10.35 -1.19
N PRO A 138 30.44 9.34 -1.31
CA PRO A 138 30.69 8.48 -2.49
C PRO A 138 29.84 7.19 -2.53
N ALA A 139 28.88 7.00 -1.62
CA ALA A 139 28.11 5.77 -1.56
C ALA A 139 27.18 5.61 -2.77
N ARG A 140 27.21 4.43 -3.38
CA ARG A 140 26.30 4.04 -4.47
C ARG A 140 25.12 3.26 -3.91
N ASN A 141 23.98 3.27 -4.61
CA ASN A 141 22.83 2.42 -4.29
C ASN A 141 23.29 0.98 -4.02
N LYS A 142 22.85 0.42 -2.89
CA LYS A 142 23.29 -0.89 -2.42
C LYS A 142 22.14 -1.88 -2.53
N PHE A 143 22.45 -3.06 -3.06
CA PHE A 143 21.53 -4.19 -3.12
C PHE A 143 21.68 -5.07 -1.87
N PHE A 144 20.55 -5.47 -1.30
CA PHE A 144 20.45 -6.37 -0.16
C PHE A 144 19.59 -7.57 -0.56
N SER A 145 20.00 -8.79 -0.22
CA SER A 145 19.28 -10.00 -0.60
C SER A 145 19.31 -11.11 0.45
N LYS A 146 18.38 -12.07 0.30
CA LYS A 146 18.25 -13.32 1.04
C LYS A 146 17.80 -14.45 0.12
#